data_AF-A0A929ZUC7-F1
#
_entry.id   AF-A0A929ZUC7-F1
#
_cell.length_a   1.000
_cell.length_b   1.000
_cell.length_c   1.000
_cell.angle_alpha   90.00
_cell.angle_beta   90.00
_cell.angle_gamma   90.00
#
_symmetry.space_group_name_H-M   'P 1'
#
loop_
_entity.id
_entity.type
_entity.pdbx_description
1 polymer ?
#
loop_
_entity_poly.entity_id
_entity_poly.type
_entity_poly.pdbx_seq_one_letter_code
_entity_poly.pdbx_strand_id
1 'polypeptide(L)'
;MKSNIIHEIGYFEEKQRYAEEGNYFLRVSRRFNCYFYNKDLIYFGNGKSGFGENGLSSNLKEMEKGELKNLRFAYKNKWIGIGTYCFAVCFSLLKYLRRVIIVKLR
;
A
#
# COMPACT_ATOMS: atom_id res chain seq x y z
N MET A 1 18.69 13.84 -3.17
CA MET A 1 17.89 12.64 -3.50
C MET A 1 17.73 12.65 -5.02
N LYS A 2 18.51 11.85 -5.76
CA LYS A 2 18.77 12.12 -7.19
C LYS A 2 17.48 12.04 -8.02
N SER A 3 17.22 13.08 -8.80
CA SER A 3 16.07 13.30 -9.70
C SER A 3 15.69 12.12 -10.60
N ASN A 4 16.57 11.14 -10.77
CA ASN A 4 16.42 10.00 -11.67
C ASN A 4 15.24 9.07 -11.34
N ILE A 5 14.80 8.95 -10.08
CA ILE A 5 13.74 7.98 -9.72
C ILE A 5 12.43 8.34 -10.43
N ILE A 6 12.03 9.61 -10.44
CA ILE A 6 10.77 10.05 -11.08
C ILE A 6 10.86 9.91 -12.60
N HIS A 7 12.05 10.15 -13.19
CA HIS A 7 12.24 9.98 -14.63
C HIS A 7 12.16 8.51 -15.06
N GLU A 8 12.63 7.56 -14.24
CA GLU A 8 12.56 6.13 -14.55
C GLU A 8 11.22 5.49 -14.16
N ILE A 9 10.70 5.85 -12.99
CA ILE A 9 9.41 5.43 -12.46
C ILE A 9 8.49 6.62 -12.59
N GLY A 10 7.82 6.89 -13.70
CA GLY A 10 6.87 8.02 -13.76
C GLY A 10 5.86 8.11 -12.60
N TYR A 11 4.98 9.11 -12.63
CA TYR A 11 4.08 9.48 -11.54
C TYR A 11 3.10 8.39 -11.04
N PHE A 12 2.32 8.74 -10.02
CA PHE A 12 1.26 7.89 -9.51
C PHE A 12 0.17 7.64 -10.56
N GLU A 13 -0.53 6.52 -10.42
CA GLU A 13 -1.68 6.20 -11.26
C GLU A 13 -2.86 7.09 -10.87
N GLU A 14 -3.16 8.09 -11.68
CA GLU A 14 -4.20 9.10 -11.41
C GLU A 14 -5.60 8.50 -11.23
N LYS A 15 -5.86 7.32 -11.84
CA LYS A 15 -7.14 6.63 -11.69
C LYS A 15 -7.25 5.85 -10.39
N GLN A 16 -6.20 5.78 -9.58
CA GLN A 16 -6.18 5.14 -8.28
C GLN A 16 -6.10 6.21 -7.19
N ARG A 17 -7.17 6.34 -6.41
CA ARG A 17 -7.28 7.30 -5.31
C ARG A 17 -6.96 6.71 -3.94
N TYR A 18 -6.89 5.38 -3.85
CA TYR A 18 -6.66 4.66 -2.61
C TYR A 18 -5.50 3.69 -2.81
N ALA A 19 -4.52 3.75 -1.90
CA ALA A 19 -3.30 2.94 -1.91
C ALA A 19 -2.47 3.07 -3.21
N GLU A 20 -2.53 4.20 -3.91
CA GLU A 20 -1.75 4.47 -5.12
C GLU A 20 -0.24 4.47 -4.87
N GLU A 21 0.17 4.86 -3.65
CA GLU A 21 1.55 4.83 -3.20
C GLU A 21 2.12 3.40 -3.22
N GLY A 22 1.28 2.39 -2.96
CA GLY A 22 1.69 0.99 -3.01
C GLY A 22 2.11 0.57 -4.42
N ASN A 23 1.38 0.98 -5.46
CA ASN A 23 1.78 0.72 -6.84
C ASN A 23 3.14 1.36 -7.16
N TYR A 24 3.29 2.63 -6.78
CA TYR A 24 4.52 3.37 -7.01
C TYR A 24 5.72 2.69 -6.35
N PHE A 25 5.61 2.31 -5.08
CA PHE A 25 6.71 1.66 -4.36
C PHE A 25 7.02 0.25 -4.89
N LEU A 26 6.04 -0.49 -5.40
CA LEU A 26 6.31 -1.75 -6.10
C LEU A 26 7.13 -1.52 -7.37
N ARG A 27 6.87 -0.43 -8.12
CA ARG A 27 7.66 -0.07 -9.31
C ARG A 27 9.07 0.37 -8.93
N VAL A 28 9.21 1.17 -7.86
CA VAL A 28 10.52 1.59 -7.33
C VAL A 28 11.34 0.38 -6.90
N SER A 29 10.78 -0.53 -6.09
CA SER A 29 11.49 -1.71 -5.60
C SER A 29 11.86 -2.70 -6.69
N ARG A 30 11.15 -2.68 -7.82
CA ARG A 30 11.51 -3.49 -8.98
C ARG A 30 12.77 -2.97 -9.69
N ARG A 31 13.01 -1.67 -9.65
CA ARG A 31 14.06 -1.00 -10.44
C ARG A 31 15.30 -0.63 -9.63
N PHE A 32 15.14 -0.38 -8.34
CA PHE A 32 16.19 0.09 -7.46
C PHE A 32 16.37 -0.86 -6.28
N ASN A 33 17.58 -0.90 -5.74
CA ASN A 33 17.83 -1.55 -4.46
C ASN A 33 17.19 -0.71 -3.35
N CYS A 34 16.20 -1.29 -2.68
CA CYS A 34 15.54 -0.68 -1.54
C CYS A 34 16.06 -1.29 -0.24
N TYR A 35 16.21 -0.46 0.79
CA TYR A 35 16.64 -0.87 2.12
C TYR A 35 15.63 -0.36 3.14
N PHE A 36 15.33 -1.18 4.14
CA PHE A 36 14.49 -0.77 5.26
C PHE A 36 15.33 0.02 6.27
N TYR A 37 15.03 1.31 6.42
CA TYR A 37 15.69 2.15 7.42
C TYR A 37 14.80 2.26 8.66
N ASN A 38 15.12 1.46 9.67
CA ASN A 38 14.32 1.32 10.88
C ASN A 38 14.55 2.48 11.86
N LYS A 39 14.10 3.68 11.51
CA LYS A 39 14.10 4.86 12.40
C LYS A 39 12.82 5.67 12.24
N ASP A 40 12.36 6.22 13.34
CA ASP A 40 11.27 7.20 13.33
C ASP A 40 11.79 8.50 12.71
N LEU A 41 11.24 8.87 11.56
CA LEU A 41 11.62 10.09 10.84
C LEU A 41 10.66 11.25 11.11
N ILE A 42 9.38 10.94 11.33
CA ILE A 42 8.31 11.91 11.52
C ILE A 42 7.22 11.35 12.44
N TYR A 43 6.63 12.22 13.27
CA TYR A 43 5.38 11.96 13.98
C TYR A 43 4.26 12.74 13.29
N PHE A 44 3.25 12.04 12.76
CA PHE A 44 2.14 12.64 12.04
C PHE A 44 0.79 12.10 12.53
N GLY A 45 -0.28 12.85 12.24
CA GLY A 45 -1.64 12.44 12.57
C GLY A 45 -2.19 12.98 13.90
N ASN A 46 -1.45 13.82 14.65
CA ASN A 46 -1.92 14.49 15.88
C ASN A 46 -2.66 13.56 16.86
N GLY A 47 -2.18 12.32 17.05
CA GLY A 47 -2.81 11.33 17.93
C GLY A 47 -4.01 10.57 17.36
N LYS A 48 -4.37 10.83 16.09
CA LYS A 48 -5.39 10.06 15.36
C LYS A 48 -4.91 8.64 15.11
N SER A 49 -5.84 7.69 15.17
CA SER A 49 -5.64 6.33 14.67
C SER A 49 -5.24 6.36 13.19
N GLY A 50 -4.31 5.49 12.81
CA GLY A 50 -3.83 5.37 11.42
C GLY A 50 -4.91 4.97 10.40
N PHE A 51 -6.09 4.56 10.87
CA PHE A 51 -7.26 4.23 10.04
C PHE A 51 -8.57 4.43 10.82
N GLY A 52 -9.67 4.60 10.10
CA GLY A 52 -11.02 4.57 10.66
C GLY A 52 -11.52 5.86 11.34
N GLU A 53 -10.74 6.94 11.33
CA GLU A 53 -11.19 8.25 11.85
C GLU A 53 -11.64 9.17 10.72
N ASN A 54 -10.70 9.75 9.97
CA ASN A 54 -10.97 10.77 8.95
C ASN A 54 -9.97 10.69 7.79
N GLY A 55 -10.37 11.12 6.58
CA GLY A 55 -9.54 11.10 5.37
C GLY A 55 -9.66 9.80 4.57
N LEU A 56 -8.75 9.56 3.62
CA LEU A 56 -8.82 8.37 2.74
C LEU A 56 -8.78 7.05 3.51
N SER A 57 -8.03 7.00 4.62
CA SER A 57 -7.87 5.81 5.46
C SER A 57 -9.10 5.50 6.34
N SER A 58 -10.14 6.33 6.35
CA SER A 58 -11.44 5.98 6.96
C SER A 58 -12.24 5.06 6.05
N ASN A 59 -12.07 5.15 4.73
CA ASN A 59 -12.71 4.26 3.76
C ASN A 59 -11.94 2.95 3.62
N LEU A 60 -12.07 2.10 4.64
CA LEU A 60 -11.36 0.82 4.73
C LEU A 60 -11.57 -0.06 3.48
N LYS A 61 -12.78 -0.05 2.92
CA LYS A 61 -13.13 -0.90 1.77
C LYS A 61 -12.39 -0.48 0.51
N GLU A 62 -12.34 0.82 0.22
CA GLU A 62 -11.61 1.31 -0.96
C GLU A 62 -10.09 1.21 -0.76
N MET A 63 -9.58 1.41 0.47
CA MET A 63 -8.18 1.13 0.80
C MET A 63 -7.80 -0.34 0.53
N GLU A 64 -8.64 -1.29 0.94
CA GLU A 64 -8.38 -2.70 0.67
C GLU A 64 -8.46 -3.04 -0.81
N LYS A 65 -9.42 -2.48 -1.55
CA LYS A 65 -9.47 -2.65 -3.01
C LYS A 65 -8.22 -2.11 -3.70
N GLY A 66 -7.69 -0.98 -3.25
CA GLY A 66 -6.43 -0.40 -3.72
C GLY A 66 -5.26 -1.36 -3.49
N GLU A 67 -5.15 -1.92 -2.28
CA GLU A 67 -4.11 -2.89 -1.93
C GLU A 67 -4.21 -4.17 -2.79
N LEU A 68 -5.39 -4.75 -2.93
CA LEU A 68 -5.61 -5.93 -3.77
C LEU A 68 -5.31 -5.64 -5.26
N LYS A 69 -5.59 -4.42 -5.74
CA LYS A 69 -5.21 -3.97 -7.08
C LYS A 69 -3.68 -3.94 -7.25
N ASN A 70 -2.94 -3.48 -6.24
CA ASN A 70 -1.48 -3.48 -6.24
C ASN A 70 -0.89 -4.91 -6.27
N LEU A 71 -1.43 -5.82 -5.46
CA LEU A 71 -1.03 -7.23 -5.47
C LEU A 71 -1.30 -7.88 -6.83
N ARG A 72 -2.48 -7.61 -7.41
CA ARG A 72 -2.84 -8.12 -8.74
C ARG A 72 -1.94 -7.55 -9.82
N PHE A 73 -1.54 -6.28 -9.70
CA PHE A 73 -0.58 -5.66 -10.60
C PHE A 73 0.78 -6.37 -10.53
N ALA A 74 1.33 -6.63 -9.35
CA ALA A 74 2.59 -7.35 -9.20
C ALA A 74 2.52 -8.76 -9.80
N TYR A 75 1.41 -9.48 -9.58
CA TYR A 75 1.20 -10.81 -10.15
C TYR A 75 1.09 -10.79 -11.67
N LYS A 76 0.29 -9.88 -12.25
CA LYS A 76 0.14 -9.73 -13.71
C LYS A 76 1.46 -9.40 -14.41
N ASN A 77 2.31 -8.63 -13.75
CA ASN A 77 3.66 -8.32 -14.26
C ASN A 77 4.69 -9.42 -13.98
N LYS A 78 4.27 -10.56 -13.40
CA LYS A 78 5.13 -11.71 -13.04
C LYS A 78 6.26 -11.36 -12.08
N TRP A 79 6.07 -10.35 -11.23
CA TRP A 79 7.05 -9.98 -10.20
C TRP A 79 6.97 -10.88 -8.97
N ILE A 80 5.80 -11.48 -8.76
CA ILE A 80 5.56 -12.49 -7.75
C ILE A 80 4.89 -13.70 -8.39
N GLY A 81 5.15 -14.89 -7.85
CA GLY A 81 4.49 -16.13 -8.27
C GLY A 81 3.07 -16.25 -7.72
N ILE A 82 2.33 -17.23 -8.21
CA ILE A 82 0.94 -17.48 -7.78
C ILE A 82 0.84 -17.81 -6.29
N GLY A 83 1.79 -18.58 -5.72
CA GLY A 83 1.80 -18.92 -4.30
C GLY A 83 1.94 -17.68 -3.41
N THR A 84 2.92 -16.82 -3.72
CA THR A 84 3.12 -15.54 -3.03
C THR A 84 1.90 -14.62 -3.18
N TYR A 85 1.31 -14.56 -4.37
CA TYR A 85 0.11 -13.76 -4.61
C TYR A 85 -1.08 -14.22 -3.76
N CYS A 86 -1.38 -15.53 -3.76
CA CYS A 86 -2.46 -16.09 -2.94
C CYS A 86 -2.23 -15.82 -1.45
N PHE A 87 -1.02 -16.07 -0.95
CA PHE A 87 -0.68 -15.80 0.44
C PHE A 87 -0.84 -14.31 0.80
N ALA A 88 -0.31 -13.41 -0.03
CA ALA A 88 -0.40 -11.98 0.19
C ALA A 88 -1.87 -11.47 0.18
N VAL A 89 -2.70 -11.97 -0.74
CA VAL A 89 -4.13 -11.64 -0.79
C VAL A 89 -4.85 -12.13 0.47
N CYS A 90 -4.64 -13.38 0.88
CA CYS A 90 -5.23 -13.91 2.11
C CYS A 90 -4.81 -13.07 3.34
N PHE A 91 -3.53 -12.75 3.45
CA PHE A 91 -3.00 -11.94 4.54
C PHE A 91 -3.58 -10.52 4.55
N SER A 92 -3.72 -9.88 3.38
CA SER A 92 -4.34 -8.56 3.23
C SER A 92 -5.80 -8.56 3.70
N LEU A 93 -6.58 -9.55 3.27
CA LEU A 93 -7.98 -9.71 3.66
C LEU A 93 -8.15 -9.93 5.16
N LEU A 94 -7.27 -10.73 5.79
CA LEU A 94 -7.27 -10.91 7.25
C LEU A 94 -6.99 -9.59 7.98
N LYS A 95 -6.02 -8.79 7.51
CA LYS A 95 -5.75 -7.46 8.06
C LYS A 95 -6.91 -6.49 7.84
N TYR A 96 -7.60 -6.58 6.70
CA TYR A 96 -8.82 -5.80 6.46
C TYR A 96 -9.93 -6.16 7.45
N LEU A 97 -10.22 -7.45 7.64
CA LEU A 97 -11.21 -7.89 8.62
C LEU A 97 -10.87 -7.39 10.03
N ARG A 98 -9.60 -7.50 10.44
CA ARG A 98 -9.13 -6.94 11.72
C ARG A 98 -9.38 -5.44 11.82
N ARG A 99 -9.05 -4.66 10.79
CA ARG A 99 -9.29 -3.20 10.76
C ARG A 99 -10.78 -2.87 10.90
N VAL A 100 -11.66 -3.60 10.20
CA VAL A 100 -13.11 -3.41 10.30
C VAL A 100 -13.62 -3.70 11.72
N ILE A 101 -13.14 -4.77 12.36
CA ILE A 101 -13.52 -5.11 13.74
C ILE A 101 -13.08 -4.00 14.71
N ILE A 102 -11.83 -3.55 14.62
CA ILE A 102 -11.29 -2.49 15.50
C ILE A 102 -12.11 -1.20 15.36
N VAL A 103 -12.46 -0.79 14.13
CA VAL A 103 -13.22 0.43 13.90
C VAL A 103 -14.67 0.31 14.37
N LYS A 104 -15.28 -0.89 14.30
CA LYS A 104 -16.64 -1.12 14.80
C LYS A 104 -16.74 -1.19 16.32
N LEU A 105 -15.68 -1.62 17.00
CA LEU A 105 -15.63 -1.76 18.47
C LEU A 105 -15.20 -0.48 19.19
N ARG A 106 -14.72 0.51 18.44
CA ARG A 106 -14.38 1.84 18.94
C ARG A 106 -15.65 2.70 19.01
#